data_AF-A0A2J7ZS75-F1
#
_entry.id   AF-A0A2J7ZS75-F1
#
_cell.length_a   1.000
_cell.length_b   1.000
_cell.length_c   1.000
_cell.angle_alpha   90.00
_cell.angle_beta   90.00
_cell.angle_gamma   90.00
#
_symmetry.space_group_name_H-M   'P 1'
#
loop_
_entity.id
_entity.type
_entity.pdbx_description
1 polymer ?
#
loop_
_entity_poly.entity_id
_entity_poly.type
_entity_poly.pdbx_seq_one_letter_code
_entity_poly.pdbx_strand_id
1 'polypeptide(L)'
;MGGPIIVHPLYRHTLVHAPEVRTLEEVPQDVLLLIAARVVTAQELCVLQRVSKRCRQAACSDALWKRLCMSRFAVPGSCSPPSWQQLYKFNHTFLYQVLLSQSAERFSSYPRFGGGSRFIGMGIAIA
;
A
#
# COMPACT_ATOMS: atom_id res chain seq x y z
N MET A 1 37.65 18.61 12.87
CA MET A 1 38.02 18.88 11.46
C MET A 1 39.00 17.80 11.02
N GLY A 2 38.57 16.85 10.18
CA GLY A 2 39.44 15.79 9.67
C GLY A 2 40.09 16.24 8.36
N GLY A 3 41.43 16.29 8.31
CA GLY A 3 42.18 16.58 7.10
C GLY A 3 42.18 15.40 6.11
N PRO A 4 42.58 15.62 4.85
CA PRO A 4 42.65 14.55 3.85
C PRO A 4 43.67 13.48 4.27
N ILE A 5 43.28 12.21 4.18
CA ILE A 5 44.15 11.05 4.46
C ILE A 5 44.85 10.66 3.16
N ILE A 6 46.18 10.73 3.15
CA ILE A 6 47.00 10.25 2.03
C ILE A 6 47.35 8.79 2.30
N VAL A 7 46.89 7.88 1.43
CA VAL A 7 47.16 6.44 1.56
C VAL A 7 48.11 5.98 0.46
N HIS A 8 49.11 5.19 0.84
CA HIS A 8 50.07 4.61 -0.08
C HIS A 8 49.36 3.69 -1.10
N PRO A 9 49.76 3.68 -2.39
CA PRO A 9 49.03 2.96 -3.46
C PRO A 9 48.78 1.48 -3.18
N LEU A 10 49.72 0.81 -2.48
CA LEU A 10 49.60 -0.60 -2.10
C LEU A 10 48.46 -0.87 -1.10
N TYR A 11 48.03 0.11 -0.31
CA TYR A 11 46.99 -0.03 0.71
C TYR A 11 45.65 0.59 0.29
N ARG A 12 45.45 0.86 -1.01
CA ARG A 12 44.18 1.41 -1.51
C ARG A 12 42.97 0.52 -1.19
N HIS A 13 43.17 -0.79 -1.09
CA HIS A 13 42.14 -1.78 -0.77
C HIS A 13 41.67 -1.72 0.69
N THR A 14 42.43 -1.06 1.59
CA THR A 14 42.04 -0.89 3.00
C THR A 14 41.16 0.33 3.21
N LEU A 15 40.97 1.17 2.18
CA LEU A 15 39.99 2.24 2.20
C LEU A 15 38.60 1.63 2.10
N VAL A 16 37.75 1.92 3.10
CA VAL A 16 36.32 1.64 3.02
C VAL A 16 35.80 2.39 1.79
N HIS A 17 35.52 1.65 0.72
CA HIS A 17 34.85 2.23 -0.44
C HIS A 17 33.50 2.69 0.06
N ALA A 18 33.20 3.99 -0.07
CA ALA A 18 31.87 4.49 0.19
C ALA A 18 30.91 3.64 -0.67
N PRO A 19 29.82 3.13 -0.09
CA PRO A 19 28.89 2.31 -0.84
C PRO A 19 28.45 3.08 -2.08
N GLU A 20 28.48 2.42 -3.23
CA GLU A 20 27.98 2.98 -4.48
C GLU A 20 26.49 3.33 -4.26
N VAL A 21 26.18 4.63 -4.12
CA VAL A 21 24.80 5.07 -3.87
C VAL A 21 24.06 5.02 -5.20
N ARG A 22 23.48 3.85 -5.50
CA ARG A 22 22.59 3.69 -6.65
C ARG A 22 21.26 4.32 -6.37
N THR A 23 20.81 5.16 -7.30
CA THR A 23 19.54 5.88 -7.16
C THR A 23 18.41 5.10 -7.82
N LEU A 24 17.17 5.32 -7.37
CA LEU A 24 15.97 4.78 -8.02
C LEU A 24 15.81 5.23 -9.48
N GLU A 25 16.50 6.30 -9.89
CA GLU A 25 16.50 6.79 -11.26
C GLU A 25 17.27 5.88 -12.23
N GLU A 26 18.22 5.09 -11.73
CA GLU A 26 18.97 4.12 -12.53
C GLU A 26 18.15 2.85 -12.81
N VAL A 27 17.09 2.61 -12.05
CA VAL A 27 16.27 1.40 -12.19
C VAL A 27 15.41 1.50 -13.47
N PRO A 28 15.43 0.47 -14.35
CA PRO A 28 14.57 0.44 -15.53
C PRO A 28 13.05 0.45 -15.21
N GLN A 29 12.24 1.01 -16.11
CA GLN A 29 10.80 1.22 -15.85
C GLN A 29 10.01 -0.08 -15.76
N ASP A 30 10.37 -1.06 -16.58
CA ASP A 30 9.89 -2.44 -16.55
C ASP A 30 10.17 -3.12 -15.21
N VAL A 31 11.36 -2.91 -14.63
CA VAL A 31 11.68 -3.42 -13.29
C VAL A 31 10.81 -2.75 -12.22
N LEU A 32 10.56 -1.44 -12.31
CA LEU A 32 9.62 -0.75 -11.42
C LEU A 32 8.18 -1.29 -11.54
N LEU A 33 7.74 -1.66 -12.75
CA LEU A 33 6.45 -2.32 -12.97
C LEU A 33 6.40 -3.70 -12.32
N LEU A 34 7.48 -4.48 -12.40
CA LEU A 34 7.57 -5.78 -11.73
C LEU A 34 7.53 -5.63 -10.20
N ILE A 35 8.21 -4.62 -9.64
CA ILE A 35 8.15 -4.30 -8.22
C ILE A 35 6.71 -3.93 -7.83
N ALA A 36 6.07 -3.02 -8.58
CA ALA A 36 4.68 -2.62 -8.35
C ALA A 36 3.70 -3.81 -8.47
N ALA A 37 3.99 -4.79 -9.34
CA ALA A 37 3.19 -5.99 -9.49
C ALA A 37 3.27 -6.94 -8.27
N ARG A 38 4.33 -6.87 -7.46
CA ARG A 38 4.48 -7.64 -6.22
C ARG A 38 3.81 -7.00 -5.01
N VAL A 39 3.38 -5.75 -5.14
CA VAL A 39 2.62 -5.07 -4.08
C VAL A 39 1.24 -5.69 -3.94
N VAL A 40 0.88 -6.05 -2.70
CA VAL A 40 -0.36 -6.78 -2.38
C VAL A 40 -1.41 -5.90 -1.72
N THR A 41 -1.03 -4.74 -1.17
CA THR A 41 -1.97 -3.80 -0.57
C THR A 41 -2.07 -2.49 -1.33
N ALA A 42 -3.27 -1.90 -1.34
CA ALA A 42 -3.46 -0.56 -1.91
C ALA A 42 -2.71 0.54 -1.13
N GLN A 43 -2.41 0.31 0.15
CA GLN A 43 -1.65 1.26 0.96
C GLN A 43 -0.20 1.35 0.49
N GLU A 44 0.47 0.21 0.33
CA GLU A 44 1.82 0.13 -0.23
C GLU A 44 1.88 0.74 -1.63
N LEU A 45 0.85 0.51 -2.45
CA LEU A 45 0.77 1.08 -3.79
C LEU A 45 0.66 2.61 -3.75
N CYS A 46 -0.13 3.16 -2.82
CA CYS A 46 -0.21 4.59 -2.56
C CYS A 46 1.11 5.18 -2.04
N VAL A 47 1.86 4.44 -1.22
CA VAL A 47 3.20 4.86 -0.76
C VAL A 47 4.15 4.92 -1.96
N LEU A 48 4.15 3.89 -2.80
CA LEU A 48 4.98 3.84 -4.01
C LEU A 48 4.70 5.03 -4.95
N GLN A 49 3.44 5.44 -5.09
CA GLN A 49 3.07 6.63 -5.89
C GLN A 49 3.68 7.95 -5.40
N ARG A 50 4.08 8.02 -4.13
CA ARG A 50 4.67 9.21 -3.50
C ARG A 50 6.20 9.24 -3.59
N VAL A 51 6.84 8.13 -3.90
CA VAL A 51 8.32 8.02 -3.91
C VAL A 51 8.94 8.83 -5.06
N SER A 52 8.46 8.65 -6.29
CA SER A 52 8.96 9.37 -7.47
C SER A 52 7.91 9.40 -8.59
N LYS A 53 8.14 10.20 -9.63
CA LYS A 53 7.26 10.27 -10.81
C LYS A 53 7.21 8.92 -11.54
N ARG A 54 8.32 8.20 -11.63
CA ARG A 54 8.44 6.89 -12.28
C ARG A 54 7.72 5.80 -11.49
N CYS A 55 7.86 5.82 -10.17
CA CYS A 55 7.11 4.94 -9.27
C CYS A 55 5.60 5.20 -9.36
N ARG A 56 5.18 6.47 -9.49
CA ARG A 56 3.77 6.83 -9.72
C ARG A 56 3.23 6.24 -11.02
N GLN A 57 3.98 6.36 -12.12
CA GLN A 57 3.58 5.76 -13.39
C GLN A 57 3.40 4.24 -13.28
N ALA A 58 4.33 3.56 -12.61
CA ALA A 58 4.24 2.11 -12.39
C ALA A 58 3.02 1.74 -11.50
N ALA A 59 2.80 2.48 -10.42
CA ALA A 59 1.76 2.23 -9.43
C ALA A 59 0.35 2.72 -9.84
N CYS A 60 0.22 3.47 -10.94
CA CYS A 60 -1.08 3.88 -11.51
C CYS A 60 -1.62 2.88 -12.54
N SER A 61 -0.95 1.74 -12.77
CA SER A 61 -1.43 0.72 -13.70
C SER A 61 -2.80 0.19 -13.30
N ASP A 62 -3.76 0.29 -14.22
CA ASP A 62 -5.15 -0.07 -14.00
C ASP A 62 -5.32 -1.58 -13.71
N ALA A 63 -4.48 -2.42 -14.29
CA ALA A 63 -4.43 -3.86 -14.01
C ALA A 63 -4.10 -4.18 -12.54
N LEU A 64 -3.22 -3.38 -11.90
CA LEU A 64 -2.89 -3.54 -10.49
C LEU A 64 -4.10 -3.21 -9.62
N TRP A 65 -4.75 -2.09 -9.91
CA TRP A 65 -5.95 -1.66 -9.19
C TRP A 65 -7.12 -2.62 -9.39
N LYS A 66 -7.31 -3.18 -10.59
CA LYS A 66 -8.31 -4.23 -10.86
C LYS A 66 -8.08 -5.43 -9.96
N ARG A 67 -6.86 -5.97 -9.94
CA ARG A 67 -6.49 -7.12 -9.10
C ARG A 67 -6.74 -6.85 -7.62
N LEU A 68 -6.32 -5.69 -7.11
CA LEU A 68 -6.57 -5.28 -5.72
C LEU A 68 -8.06 -5.12 -5.42
N CYS A 69 -8.82 -4.59 -6.37
CA CYS A 69 -10.25 -4.39 -6.21
C CYS A 69 -10.97 -5.74 -6.14
N MET A 70 -10.67 -6.66 -7.04
CA MET A 70 -11.25 -8.00 -7.07
C MET A 70 -10.80 -8.88 -5.88
N SER A 71 -9.58 -8.68 -5.37
CA SER A 71 -9.10 -9.45 -4.21
C SER A 71 -9.73 -9.00 -2.90
N ARG A 72 -10.09 -7.71 -2.79
CA ARG A 72 -10.61 -7.12 -1.54
C ARG A 72 -12.12 -6.96 -1.53
N PHE A 73 -12.72 -6.69 -2.69
CA PHE A 73 -14.14 -6.47 -2.87
C PHE A 73 -14.65 -7.54 -3.85
N ALA A 74 -15.81 -8.12 -3.59
CA ALA A 74 -16.42 -9.14 -4.44
C ALA A 74 -16.97 -8.51 -5.74
N VAL A 75 -16.09 -7.92 -6.56
CA VAL A 75 -16.45 -7.26 -7.82
C VAL A 75 -16.54 -8.30 -8.93
N PRO A 76 -17.64 -8.34 -9.71
CA PRO A 76 -17.77 -9.22 -10.85
C PRO A 76 -16.66 -8.97 -11.89
N GLY A 77 -16.11 -10.05 -12.47
CA GLY A 77 -15.08 -9.95 -13.51
C GLY A 77 -15.56 -9.31 -14.82
N SER A 78 -16.87 -9.23 -15.03
CA SER A 78 -17.53 -8.57 -16.16
C SER A 78 -17.66 -7.05 -16.00
N CYS A 79 -17.38 -6.50 -14.82
CA CYS A 79 -17.38 -5.05 -14.63
C CYS A 79 -16.23 -4.39 -15.40
N SER A 80 -16.54 -3.32 -16.13
CA SER A 80 -15.56 -2.48 -16.82
C SER A 80 -15.73 -1.03 -16.37
N PRO A 81 -15.28 -0.68 -15.14
CA PRO A 81 -15.34 0.68 -14.66
C PRO A 81 -14.42 1.60 -15.49
N PRO A 82 -14.71 2.91 -15.54
CA PRO A 82 -13.83 3.87 -16.22
C PRO A 82 -12.45 4.00 -15.55
N SER A 83 -12.35 3.69 -14.24
CA SER A 83 -11.09 3.61 -13.52
C SER A 83 -11.21 2.65 -12.33
N TRP A 84 -10.38 1.59 -12.32
CA TRP A 84 -10.36 0.65 -11.20
C TRP A 84 -9.83 1.29 -9.91
N GLN A 85 -8.93 2.27 -10.04
CA GLN A 85 -8.43 3.03 -8.89
C GLN A 85 -9.55 3.83 -8.22
N GLN A 86 -10.39 4.51 -9.00
CA GLN A 86 -11.52 5.27 -8.46
C GLN A 86 -12.56 4.34 -7.82
N LEU A 87 -12.86 3.21 -8.47
CA LEU A 87 -13.76 2.20 -7.91
C LEU A 87 -13.24 1.66 -6.58
N TYR A 88 -11.95 1.32 -6.49
CA TYR A 88 -11.34 0.87 -5.24
C TYR A 88 -11.50 1.91 -4.13
N LYS A 89 -11.22 3.19 -4.42
CA LYS A 89 -11.37 4.28 -3.45
C LYS A 89 -12.82 4.42 -2.99
N PHE A 90 -13.76 4.38 -3.92
CA PHE A 90 -15.19 4.42 -3.61
C PHE A 90 -15.60 3.26 -2.70
N ASN A 91 -15.30 2.02 -3.10
CA ASN A 91 -15.64 0.83 -2.32
C ASN A 91 -15.02 0.86 -0.92
N HIS A 92 -13.77 1.30 -0.83
CA HIS A 92 -13.09 1.46 0.46
C HIS A 92 -13.82 2.48 1.32
N THR A 93 -14.03 3.71 0.84
CA THR A 93 -14.70 4.77 1.59
C THR A 93 -16.11 4.38 1.99
N PHE A 94 -16.89 3.80 1.06
CA PHE A 94 -18.24 3.32 1.33
C PHE A 94 -18.26 2.25 2.42
N LEU A 95 -17.38 1.26 2.33
CA LEU A 95 -17.31 0.18 3.31
C LEU A 95 -17.03 0.73 4.71
N TYR A 96 -16.08 1.65 4.86
CA TYR A 96 -15.81 2.25 6.17
C TYR A 96 -16.94 3.18 6.61
N GLN A 97 -17.46 4.03 5.75
CA GLN A 97 -18.52 4.97 6.14
C GLN A 97 -19.81 4.26 6.55
N VAL A 98 -20.25 3.28 5.76
CA VAL A 98 -21.54 2.58 5.97
C VAL A 98 -21.45 1.55 7.09
N LEU A 99 -20.36 0.79 7.19
CA LEU A 99 -20.21 -0.16 8.31
C LEU A 99 -20.00 0.58 9.63
N LEU A 100 -19.20 1.65 9.64
CA LEU A 100 -18.96 2.40 10.87
C LEU A 100 -20.19 3.18 11.31
N SER A 101 -20.95 3.81 10.40
CA SER A 101 -22.19 4.51 10.77
C SER A 101 -23.26 3.56 11.29
N GLN A 102 -23.53 2.44 10.61
CA GLN A 102 -24.52 1.46 11.07
C GLN A 102 -24.12 0.79 12.38
N SER A 103 -22.83 0.51 12.57
CA SER A 103 -22.35 -0.01 13.86
C SER A 103 -22.50 1.03 14.97
N ALA A 104 -22.13 2.29 14.74
CA ALA A 104 -22.29 3.37 15.72
C ALA A 104 -23.75 3.60 16.11
N GLU A 105 -24.67 3.57 15.15
CA GLU A 105 -26.12 3.69 15.41
C GLU A 105 -26.65 2.49 16.20
N ARG A 106 -26.25 1.26 15.83
CA ARG A 106 -26.65 0.05 16.56
C ARG A 106 -26.07 -0.04 17.97
N PHE A 107 -24.86 0.47 18.21
CA PHE A 107 -24.26 0.52 19.56
C PHE A 107 -24.77 1.68 20.41
N SER A 108 -25.24 2.78 19.80
CA SER A 108 -25.90 3.90 20.50
C SER A 108 -27.32 3.56 20.95
N SER A 109 -27.96 2.59 20.29
CA SER A 109 -29.34 2.17 20.56
C SER A 109 -29.51 1.27 21.81
N TYR A 110 -28.41 0.84 22.44
CA TYR A 110 -28.49 0.11 23.70
C TYR A 110 -28.39 1.10 24.87
N PRO A 111 -29.40 1.16 25.76
CA PRO A 111 -29.24 1.92 27.00
C PRO A 111 -28.02 1.35 27.74
N ARG A 112 -27.10 2.23 28.17
CA ARG A 112 -26.00 1.88 29.06
C ARG A 112 -26.58 1.38 30.39
N PHE A 113 -26.97 0.12 30.44
CA PHE A 113 -27.11 -0.61 31.69
C PHE A 113 -25.76 -1.28 31.95
N GLY A 114 -25.11 -0.81 33.01
CA GLY A 114 -23.84 -1.34 33.47
C GLY A 114 -23.93 -2.83 33.77
N GLY A 115 -22.82 -3.54 33.55
CA GLY A 115 -22.69 -4.95 33.88
C GLY A 115 -21.79 -5.66 32.89
N GLY A 116 -20.55 -5.93 33.29
CA GLY A 116 -19.52 -6.45 32.41
C GLY A 116 -19.81 -7.84 31.84
N SER A 117 -19.42 -8.07 30.60
CA SER A 117 -18.79 -9.33 30.19
C SER A 117 -18.20 -9.24 28.79
N ARG A 118 -17.12 -10.01 28.65
CA ARG A 118 -16.18 -10.17 27.53
C ARG A 118 -16.82 -10.10 26.14
N PHE A 119 -16.26 -9.24 25.29
CA PHE A 119 -16.49 -9.24 23.85
C PHE A 119 -15.85 -10.49 23.22
N ILE A 120 -16.67 -11.39 22.67
CA ILE A 120 -16.25 -12.42 21.73
C ILE A 120 -16.64 -11.93 20.34
N GLY A 121 -15.66 -11.67 19.48
CA GLY A 121 -15.88 -11.28 18.10
C GLY A 121 -16.49 -12.44 17.30
N MET A 122 -17.74 -12.29 16.86
CA MET A 122 -18.32 -13.16 15.84
C MET A 122 -18.08 -12.53 14.46
N GLY A 123 -17.29 -13.22 13.65
CA GLY A 123 -17.16 -12.98 12.22
C GLY A 123 -18.49 -13.20 11.50
N ILE A 124 -18.73 -12.38 10.48
CA ILE A 124 -19.91 -12.48 9.63
C ILE A 124 -19.67 -13.60 8.61
N ALA A 125 -20.44 -14.69 8.73
CA ALA A 125 -20.65 -15.65 7.65
C ALA A 125 -21.65 -15.04 6.66
N ILE A 126 -21.30 -15.04 5.38
CA ILE A 126 -22.19 -14.63 4.30
C ILE A 126 -22.69 -15.92 3.63
N ALA A 127 -24.01 -16.11 3.65
CA ALA A 127 -24.74 -17.14 2.90
C ALA A 127 -25.15 -16.61 1.53
#